data_AF-A0A1I0TUY5-F1
#
_entry.id   AF-A0A1I0TUY5-F1
#
_cell.length_a   1.000
_cell.length_b   1.000
_cell.length_c   1.000
_cell.angle_alpha   90.00
_cell.angle_beta   90.00
_cell.angle_gamma   90.00
#
_symmetry.space_group_name_H-M   'P 1'
#
loop_
_entity.id
_entity.type
_entity.pdbx_description
1 polymer ?
#
loop_
_entity_poly.entity_id
_entity_poly.type
_entity_poly.pdbx_seq_one_letter_code
_entity_poly.pdbx_strand_id
1 'polypeptide(L)' 'MKPCSKKPPIGLIPERIWKTQRFEDVTAAIQRYLDAGFVVPDEWLDEYSRLKKELRLE' A
#
# COMPACT_ATOMS: atom_id res chain seq x y z
N MET A 1 29.62 -23.48 -6.95
CA MET A 1 28.46 -22.99 -6.17
C MET A 1 27.89 -21.77 -6.90
N LYS A 2 26.62 -21.80 -7.32
CA LYS A 2 25.99 -20.66 -8.01
C LYS A 2 25.50 -19.66 -6.97
N PRO A 3 25.68 -18.33 -7.14
CA PRO A 3 25.14 -17.36 -6.20
C PRO A 3 23.62 -17.43 -6.25
N CYS A 4 23.02 -17.94 -5.17
CA CYS A 4 21.59 -17.92 -4.96
C CYS A 4 21.17 -16.46 -4.83
N SER A 5 20.79 -15.87 -5.95
CA SER A 5 20.29 -14.50 -5.99
C SER A 5 18.99 -14.51 -5.20
N LYS A 6 19.01 -13.95 -3.99
CA LYS A 6 17.88 -13.80 -3.05
C LYS A 6 16.77 -12.89 -3.60
N LYS A 7 16.57 -12.84 -4.91
CA LYS A 7 15.45 -12.14 -5.51
C LYS A 7 14.25 -13.08 -5.42
N PRO A 8 13.09 -12.57 -4.97
CA PRO A 8 11.89 -13.36 -4.97
C PRO A 8 11.59 -13.89 -6.39
N PRO A 9 10.87 -15.00 -6.52
CA PRO A 9 10.43 -15.51 -7.82
C PRO A 9 9.79 -14.40 -8.67
N ILE A 10 9.91 -14.51 -9.99
CA ILE A 10 9.33 -13.54 -10.92
C ILE A 10 7.85 -13.35 -10.59
N GLY A 11 7.43 -12.11 -10.34
CA GLY A 11 6.06 -11.73 -9.98
C GLY A 11 5.78 -11.64 -8.48
N LEU A 12 6.66 -12.12 -7.60
CA LEU A 12 6.49 -11.95 -6.15
C LEU A 12 7.15 -10.62 -5.72
N ILE A 13 6.31 -9.63 -5.43
CA ILE A 13 6.76 -8.38 -4.82
C ILE A 13 6.92 -8.61 -3.31
N PRO A 14 8.06 -8.21 -2.70
CA PRO A 14 8.21 -8.25 -1.25
C PRO A 14 7.05 -7.52 -0.57
N GLU A 15 6.48 -8.13 0.47
CA GLU A 15 5.29 -7.63 1.17
C GLU A 15 5.43 -6.15 1.55
N ARG A 16 6.58 -5.74 2.08
CA ARG A 16 6.85 -4.33 2.43
C ARG A 16 6.70 -3.38 1.23
N ILE A 17 7.24 -3.77 0.07
CA ILE A 17 7.15 -2.96 -1.15
C ILE A 17 5.71 -2.89 -1.62
N TRP A 18 5.00 -4.02 -1.62
CA TRP A 18 3.59 -4.07 -2.00
C TRP A 18 2.72 -3.21 -1.07
N LYS A 19 2.92 -3.29 0.25
CA LYS A 19 2.20 -2.48 1.24
C LYS A 19 2.45 -0.98 1.07
N THR A 20 3.71 -0.58 0.81
CA THR A 20 4.02 0.83 0.53
C THR A 20 3.33 1.31 -0.74
N GLN A 21 3.41 0.56 -1.84
CA GLN A 21 2.73 0.94 -3.08
C GLN A 21 1.21 1.04 -2.88
N ARG A 22 0.63 0.07 -2.17
CA ARG A 22 -0.79 0.04 -1.86
C ARG A 22 -1.22 1.22 -0.98
N PHE A 23 -0.39 1.61 -0.02
CA PHE A 23 -0.65 2.78 0.83
C PHE A 23 -0.71 4.07 -0.01
N GLU A 24 0.22 4.24 -0.96
CA GLU A 24 0.22 5.37 -1.89
C GLU A 24 -1.03 5.36 -2.78
N ASP A 25 -1.40 4.20 -3.33
CA ASP A 25 -2.60 4.05 -4.16
C ASP A 25 -3.89 4.43 -3.41
N VAL A 26 -4.05 3.92 -2.18
CA VAL A 26 -5.20 4.22 -1.33
C VAL A 26 -5.22 5.69 -0.96
N THR A 27 -4.08 6.27 -0.59
CA THR A 27 -3.98 7.71 -0.27
C THR A 27 -4.38 8.58 -1.47
N ALA A 28 -3.88 8.26 -2.67
CA ALA A 28 -4.21 8.98 -3.90
C ALA A 28 -5.68 8.81 -4.30
N ALA A 29 -6.28 7.64 -4.06
CA ALA A 29 -7.70 7.40 -4.30
C ALA A 29 -8.58 8.23 -3.35
N ILE A 30 -8.25 8.23 -2.04
CA ILE A 30 -8.91 9.04 -1.02
C ILE A 30 -8.86 10.52 -1.41
N GLN A 31 -7.67 11.03 -1.74
CA GLN A 31 -7.50 12.44 -2.13
C GLN A 31 -8.37 12.82 -3.32
N ARG A 32 -8.36 12.02 -4.40
CA ARG A 32 -9.21 12.25 -5.58
C ARG A 32 -10.70 12.26 -5.25
N TYR A 33 -11.14 11.41 -4.33
CA TYR A 33 -12.53 11.35 -3.88
C TYR A 33 -12.92 12.62 -3.13
N LEU A 34 -12.06 13.07 -2.21
CA LEU A 34 -12.26 14.30 -1.44
C LEU A 34 -12.24 15.55 -2.34
N ASP A 35 -11.32 15.63 -3.30
CA ASP A 35 -11.25 16.73 -4.27
C ASP A 35 -12.53 16.84 -5.12
N ALA A 36 -13.16 15.71 -5.42
CA ALA A 36 -14.44 15.66 -6.12
C ALA A 36 -15.66 15.87 -5.20
N GLY A 37 -15.44 16.12 -3.90
CA GLY A 37 -16.49 16.38 -2.91
C GLY A 37 -17.28 15.14 -2.46
N PHE A 38 -16.75 13.95 -2.71
CA PHE A 38 -17.39 12.70 -2.31
C PHE A 38 -16.96 12.26 -0.91
N VAL A 39 -17.85 11.51 -0.25
CA VAL A 39 -17.53 10.82 1.01
C VAL A 39 -16.70 9.59 0.70
N VAL A 40 -15.57 9.45 1.40
CA VAL A 40 -14.67 8.31 1.27
C VAL A 40 -15.31 7.08 1.94
N PRO A 41 -15.32 5.90 1.29
CA PRO A 41 -15.81 4.67 1.91
C PRO A 41 -15.00 4.27 3.16
N ASP A 42 -15.67 3.81 4.22
CA ASP A 42 -15.02 3.37 5.47
C ASP A 42 -13.98 2.26 5.25
N GLU A 43 -14.21 1.35 4.29
CA GLU A 43 -13.26 0.28 3.97
C GLU A 43 -11.89 0.82 3.51
N TRP A 44 -11.87 1.95 2.81
CA TRP A 44 -10.63 2.58 2.34
C TRP A 44 -9.91 3.28 3.49
N LEU A 45 -10.66 3.85 4.43
CA LEU A 45 -10.10 4.47 5.64
C LEU A 45 -9.55 3.40 6.60
N ASP A 46 -10.22 2.25 6.73
CA ASP A 46 -9.69 1.09 7.46
C ASP A 46 -8.41 0.57 6.82
N GLU A 47 -8.41 0.37 5.48
CA GLU A 47 -7.22 -0.07 4.75
C GLU A 47 -6.05 0.91 4.92
N TYR A 48 -6.30 2.21 4.76
CA TYR A 48 -5.30 3.26 5.00
C TYR A 48 -4.75 3.20 6.42
N SER A 49 -5.62 3.11 7.43
CA SER A 49 -5.24 3.07 8.85
C SER A 49 -4.44 1.82 9.19
N ARG A 50 -4.84 0.67 8.64
CA ARG A 50 -4.12 -0.60 8.77
C ARG A 50 -2.73 -0.51 8.15
N LEU A 51 -2.63 -0.06 6.90
CA LEU A 51 -1.35 0.09 6.19
C LEU A 51 -0.43 1.10 6.89
N LYS A 52 -0.97 2.23 7.38
CA LYS A 52 -0.22 3.23 8.15
C LYS A 52 0.41 2.59 9.40
N LYS A 53 -0.37 1.80 10.16
CA LYS A 53 0.11 1.06 11.35
C LYS A 53 1.18 0.02 11.00
N GLU A 54 0.97 -0.77 9.95
CA GLU A 54 1.91 -1.81 9.54
C GLU A 54 3.24 -1.25 9.03
N LEU A 55 3.19 -0.13 8.31
CA LEU A 55 4.38 0.58 7.83
C LEU A 55 5.07 1.40 8.93
N ARG A 56 4.47 1.49 10.14
CA ARG A 56 4.93 2.33 11.27
C ARG A 56 5.18 3.78 10.84
N LEU A 57 4.29 4.30 10.00
CA LEU A 57 4.28 5.72 9.67
C LEU A 57 3.53 6.42 10.80
N GLU A 58 4.24 7.17 11.63
CA GLU A 58 3.68 7.91 12.78
C GLU A 58 2.94 9.17 12.30
#